data_AF-A0A8J9S0D7-F1
#
_entry.id   AF-A0A8J9S0D7-F1
#
_cell.length_a   1.000
_cell.length_b   1.000
_cell.length_c   1.000
_cell.angle_alpha   90.00
_cell.angle_beta   90.00
_cell.angle_gamma   90.00
#
_symmetry.space_group_name_H-M   'P 1'
#
loop_
_entity.id
_entity.type
_entity.pdbx_description
1 polymer ?
#
loop_
_entity_poly.entity_id
_entity_poly.type
_entity_poly.pdbx_seq_one_letter_code
_entity_poly.pdbx_strand_id
1 'polypeptide(L)'
;MNGAHRPRRASPPRPSLMVGDMEACRAAFARLQSTCAALLEQHAGHTHWEDTVPRFRSLRESLLSHQVVDEFTVAALEASSDACLRARNFAEFLKSAQHLVLTAYPLLAAQCQVVSLTSSSMPAAEGSAAAVRPSVQLANQLQSLSWEGAAARYDDGASEGVPPDERSNGGRNAAVLARWPEFAGAFLLYFVCIPPTPQSMDVASVLRRLPHSLQRCPEVAFALSIHLAVRTRDCAAFLRCYSRGSWVQRAILQPKLQQMREGAMEVLSAAYRSLSCAAARQLLLLPPGGPAPERDLAAILKACADRGSGCAARALSSLQTAEPSAPQVLVFRS
;
A
#
# COMPACT_ATOMS: atom_id res chain seq x y z
N MET A 1 8.36 -37.60 -10.98
CA MET A 1 7.09 -36.82 -10.94
C MET A 1 7.04 -35.94 -12.17
N ASN A 2 6.27 -36.34 -13.18
CA ASN A 2 6.17 -35.63 -14.46
C ASN A 2 5.36 -34.34 -14.25
N GLY A 3 6.04 -33.20 -14.21
CA GLY A 3 5.39 -31.89 -14.20
C GLY A 3 4.62 -31.69 -15.50
N ALA A 4 3.30 -31.86 -15.46
CA ALA A 4 2.43 -31.56 -16.58
C ALA A 4 2.63 -30.09 -16.98
N HIS A 5 3.32 -29.86 -18.10
CA HIS A 5 3.43 -28.55 -18.71
C HIS A 5 2.02 -28.06 -19.03
N ARG A 6 1.46 -27.18 -18.20
CA ARG A 6 0.26 -26.43 -18.57
C ARG A 6 0.56 -25.74 -19.90
N PRO A 7 -0.22 -25.97 -20.97
CA PRO A 7 0.01 -25.31 -22.24
C PRO A 7 0.03 -23.81 -21.99
N ARG A 8 1.09 -23.14 -22.45
CA ARG A 8 1.20 -21.68 -22.42
C ARG A 8 -0.04 -21.15 -23.16
N ARG A 9 -1.03 -20.66 -22.42
CA ARG A 9 -2.15 -19.93 -23.01
C ARG A 9 -1.54 -18.83 -23.86
N ALA A 10 -1.92 -18.77 -25.14
CA ALA A 10 -1.51 -17.68 -26.01
C ALA A 10 -1.76 -16.37 -25.26
N SER A 11 -0.74 -15.52 -25.18
CA SER A 11 -0.86 -14.23 -24.52
C SER A 11 -2.09 -13.54 -25.11
N PRO A 12 -3.06 -13.09 -24.30
CA PRO A 12 -4.20 -12.36 -24.82
C PRO A 12 -3.68 -11.22 -25.70
N PRO A 13 -4.35 -10.91 -26.84
CA PRO A 13 -3.94 -9.83 -27.71
C PRO A 13 -3.66 -8.59 -26.86
N ARG A 14 -2.51 -7.94 -27.07
CA ARG A 14 -2.16 -6.73 -26.31
C ARG A 14 -3.36 -5.78 -26.43
N PRO A 15 -3.98 -5.36 -25.32
CA PRO A 15 -5.07 -4.41 -25.40
C PRO A 15 -4.56 -3.23 -26.20
N SER A 16 -5.23 -2.91 -27.30
CA SER A 16 -4.93 -1.73 -28.10
C SER A 16 -4.89 -0.56 -27.12
N LEU A 17 -3.72 0.09 -27.04
CA LEU A 17 -3.49 1.27 -26.21
C LEU A 17 -4.67 2.21 -26.43
N MET A 18 -5.48 2.45 -25.40
CA MET A 18 -6.60 3.39 -25.50
C MET A 18 -6.03 4.81 -25.58
N VAL A 19 -5.51 5.22 -26.73
CA VAL A 19 -5.23 6.63 -27.00
C VAL A 19 -6.54 7.28 -27.39
N GLY A 20 -7.41 7.43 -26.39
CA GLY A 20 -8.63 8.24 -26.49
C GLY A 20 -8.41 9.60 -25.85
N ASP A 21 -9.33 10.52 -26.10
CA ASP A 21 -9.41 11.78 -25.38
C ASP A 21 -9.69 11.57 -23.86
N MET A 22 -9.73 12.68 -23.11
CA MET A 22 -10.03 12.63 -21.68
C MET A 22 -11.43 12.09 -21.36
N GLU A 23 -12.40 12.23 -22.29
CA GLU A 23 -13.75 11.70 -22.12
C GLU A 23 -13.74 10.17 -22.20
N ALA A 24 -13.03 9.61 -23.18
CA ALA A 24 -12.79 8.17 -23.29
C ALA A 24 -12.08 7.61 -22.05
N CYS A 25 -11.12 8.36 -21.49
CA CYS A 25 -10.45 8.00 -20.25
C CYS A 25 -11.43 7.94 -19.06
N ARG A 26 -12.31 8.95 -18.91
CA ARG A 26 -13.36 8.97 -17.87
C ARG A 26 -14.33 7.80 -18.01
N ALA A 27 -14.81 7.54 -19.23
CA ALA A 27 -15.70 6.42 -19.50
C ALA A 27 -15.02 5.06 -19.21
N ALA A 28 -13.75 4.91 -19.55
CA ALA A 28 -12.97 3.71 -19.23
C ALA A 28 -12.79 3.53 -17.72
N PHE A 29 -12.49 4.62 -17.01
CA PHE A 29 -12.35 4.60 -15.55
C PHE A 29 -13.66 4.20 -14.87
N ALA A 30 -14.80 4.76 -15.26
CA ALA A 30 -16.10 4.41 -14.71
C ALA A 30 -16.40 2.91 -14.83
N ARG A 31 -16.14 2.30 -16.01
CA ARG A 31 -16.29 0.85 -16.20
C ARG A 31 -15.36 0.03 -15.30
N LEU A 32 -14.12 0.50 -15.11
CA LEU A 32 -13.17 -0.15 -14.21
C LEU A 32 -13.59 -0.03 -12.75
N GLN A 33 -14.14 1.10 -12.32
CA GLN A 33 -14.68 1.28 -10.98
C GLN A 33 -15.84 0.31 -10.71
N SER A 34 -16.81 0.19 -11.63
CA SER A 34 -17.89 -0.79 -11.52
C SER A 34 -17.36 -2.22 -11.41
N THR A 35 -16.33 -2.56 -12.21
CA THR A 35 -15.68 -3.88 -12.15
C THR A 35 -15.01 -4.10 -10.78
N CYS A 36 -14.29 -3.11 -10.27
CA CYS A 36 -13.63 -3.21 -8.97
C CYS A 36 -14.65 -3.35 -7.83
N ALA A 37 -15.76 -2.61 -7.87
CA ALA A 37 -16.84 -2.74 -6.90
C ALA A 37 -17.41 -4.16 -6.88
N ALA A 38 -17.72 -4.73 -8.05
CA ALA A 38 -18.21 -6.11 -8.15
C ALA A 38 -17.20 -7.14 -7.60
N LEU A 39 -15.90 -6.96 -7.87
CA LEU A 39 -14.86 -7.85 -7.33
C LEU A 39 -14.71 -7.74 -5.80
N LEU A 40 -14.94 -6.56 -5.23
CA LEU A 40 -14.92 -6.35 -3.79
C LEU A 40 -16.11 -7.06 -3.12
N GLU A 41 -17.31 -6.92 -3.65
CA GLU A 41 -18.52 -7.57 -3.14
C GLU A 41 -18.40 -9.10 -3.15
N GLN A 42 -17.83 -9.65 -4.23
CA GLN A 42 -17.62 -11.07 -4.40
C GLN A 42 -16.44 -11.63 -3.57
N HIS A 43 -15.71 -10.77 -2.84
CA HIS A 43 -14.48 -11.15 -2.14
C HIS A 43 -13.50 -11.90 -3.07
N ALA A 44 -13.42 -11.44 -4.33
CA ALA A 44 -12.71 -12.15 -5.37
C ALA A 44 -11.23 -12.32 -5.02
N GLY A 45 -10.71 -13.53 -5.26
CA GLY A 45 -9.29 -13.82 -5.07
C GLY A 45 -8.38 -13.00 -6.00
N HIS A 46 -7.10 -12.91 -5.65
CA HIS A 46 -6.07 -12.17 -6.40
C HIS A 46 -6.06 -12.41 -7.91
N THR A 47 -6.37 -13.62 -8.38
CA THR A 47 -6.40 -13.99 -9.81
C THR A 47 -7.42 -13.17 -10.62
N HIS A 48 -8.54 -12.78 -10.03
CA HIS A 48 -9.52 -11.95 -10.73
C HIS A 48 -9.06 -10.49 -10.87
N TRP A 49 -8.24 -10.02 -9.93
CA TRP A 49 -7.65 -8.70 -9.98
C TRP A 49 -6.54 -8.61 -11.03
N GLU A 50 -5.85 -9.71 -11.34
CA GLU A 50 -4.80 -9.74 -12.37
C GLU A 50 -5.32 -9.29 -13.76
N ASP A 51 -6.57 -9.59 -14.09
CA ASP A 51 -7.19 -9.18 -15.36
C ASP A 51 -7.50 -7.67 -15.44
N THR A 52 -7.63 -7.02 -14.27
CA THR A 52 -7.90 -5.57 -14.20
C THR A 52 -6.63 -4.73 -14.35
N VAL A 53 -5.48 -5.25 -13.92
CA VAL A 53 -4.21 -4.51 -13.92
C VAL A 53 -3.78 -4.03 -15.32
N PRO A 54 -3.83 -4.84 -16.40
CA PRO A 54 -3.51 -4.37 -17.74
C PRO A 54 -4.40 -3.21 -18.22
N ARG A 55 -5.68 -3.19 -17.81
CA ARG A 55 -6.62 -2.13 -18.18
C ARG A 55 -6.30 -0.83 -17.44
N PHE A 56 -6.03 -0.91 -16.14
CA PHE A 56 -5.53 0.23 -15.36
C PHE A 56 -4.17 0.73 -15.85
N ARG A 57 -3.29 -0.16 -16.30
CA ARG A 57 -2.02 0.22 -16.94
C ARG A 57 -2.27 1.03 -18.20
N SER A 58 -3.13 0.56 -19.11
CA SER A 58 -3.47 1.31 -20.32
C SER A 58 -4.08 2.68 -19.99
N LEU A 59 -5.03 2.73 -19.05
CA LEU A 59 -5.62 4.00 -18.61
C LEU A 59 -4.57 4.96 -18.06
N ARG A 60 -3.67 4.48 -17.18
CA ARG A 60 -2.58 5.27 -16.62
C ARG A 60 -1.67 5.83 -17.73
N GLU A 61 -1.25 4.99 -18.67
CA GLU A 61 -0.40 5.43 -19.80
C GLU A 61 -1.07 6.53 -20.62
N SER A 62 -2.38 6.41 -20.89
CA SER A 62 -3.16 7.43 -21.58
C SER A 62 -3.26 8.73 -20.78
N LEU A 63 -3.56 8.67 -19.48
CA LEU A 63 -3.61 9.86 -18.61
C LEU A 63 -2.26 10.58 -18.56
N LEU A 64 -1.17 9.83 -18.44
CA LEU A 64 0.19 10.38 -18.44
C LEU A 64 0.55 11.02 -19.79
N SER A 65 0.04 10.47 -20.90
CA SER A 65 0.26 11.06 -22.23
C SER A 65 -0.42 12.41 -22.41
N HIS A 66 -1.57 12.63 -21.75
CA HIS A 66 -2.28 13.91 -21.75
C HIS A 66 -1.60 14.98 -20.89
N GLN A 67 -0.69 14.59 -19.98
CA GLN A 67 0.04 15.47 -19.07
C GLN A 67 -0.87 16.36 -18.19
N VAL A 68 -2.13 15.96 -18.00
CA VAL A 68 -3.08 16.66 -17.13
C VAL A 68 -3.11 16.00 -15.76
N VAL A 69 -2.74 16.76 -14.74
CA VAL A 69 -2.85 16.35 -13.33
C VAL A 69 -3.99 17.13 -12.70
N ASP A 70 -5.14 16.47 -12.58
CA ASP A 70 -6.35 16.94 -11.91
C ASP A 70 -6.82 15.91 -10.88
N GLU A 71 -7.93 16.20 -10.19
CA GLU A 71 -8.55 15.32 -9.20
C GLU A 71 -8.88 13.93 -9.78
N PHE A 72 -9.30 13.90 -11.05
CA PHE A 72 -9.65 12.67 -11.74
C PHE A 72 -8.43 11.79 -12.00
N THR A 73 -7.32 12.37 -12.48
CA THR A 73 -6.07 11.65 -12.68
C THR A 73 -5.57 11.03 -11.37
N VAL A 74 -5.64 11.77 -10.25
CA VAL A 74 -5.29 11.23 -8.93
C VAL A 74 -6.20 10.05 -8.56
N ALA A 75 -7.51 10.21 -8.62
CA ALA A 75 -8.46 9.14 -8.31
C ALA A 75 -8.24 7.87 -9.16
N ALA A 76 -7.94 8.04 -10.45
CA ALA A 76 -7.65 6.93 -11.35
C ALA A 76 -6.34 6.20 -11.00
N LEU A 77 -5.30 6.94 -10.61
CA LEU A 77 -4.02 6.40 -10.18
C LEU A 77 -4.11 5.69 -8.82
N GLU A 78 -4.90 6.23 -7.89
CA GLU A 78 -5.15 5.60 -6.59
C GLU A 78 -5.86 4.25 -6.77
N ALA A 79 -6.95 4.24 -7.55
CA ALA A 79 -7.69 3.01 -7.87
C ALA A 79 -6.81 1.99 -8.61
N SER A 80 -5.95 2.45 -9.53
CA SER A 80 -4.95 1.62 -10.20
C SER A 80 -3.98 0.98 -9.20
N SER A 81 -3.50 1.75 -8.23
CA SER A 81 -2.61 1.26 -7.17
C SER A 81 -3.29 0.23 -6.28
N ASP A 82 -4.54 0.50 -5.89
CA ASP A 82 -5.34 -0.42 -5.08
C ASP A 82 -5.59 -1.76 -5.81
N ALA A 83 -5.92 -1.70 -7.10
CA ALA A 83 -6.08 -2.89 -7.94
C ALA A 83 -4.75 -3.67 -8.07
N CYS A 84 -3.62 -2.99 -8.22
CA CYS A 84 -2.30 -3.62 -8.26
C CYS A 84 -1.96 -4.35 -6.96
N LEU A 85 -2.28 -3.75 -5.80
CA LEU A 85 -2.06 -4.39 -4.49
C LEU A 85 -2.93 -5.63 -4.31
N ARG A 86 -4.19 -5.59 -4.73
CA ARG A 86 -5.12 -6.73 -4.68
C ARG A 86 -4.70 -7.87 -5.60
N ALA A 87 -4.19 -7.53 -6.79
CA ALA A 87 -3.58 -8.47 -7.72
C ALA A 87 -2.18 -8.96 -7.28
N ARG A 88 -1.62 -8.41 -6.19
CA ARG A 88 -0.22 -8.64 -5.76
C ARG A 88 0.81 -8.32 -6.86
N ASN A 89 0.48 -7.42 -7.78
CA ASN A 89 1.37 -6.94 -8.82
C ASN A 89 2.17 -5.73 -8.32
N PHE A 90 3.15 -6.00 -7.47
CA PHE A 90 3.92 -4.95 -6.79
C PHE A 90 4.75 -4.08 -7.75
N ALA A 91 5.18 -4.63 -8.90
CA ALA A 91 5.93 -3.88 -9.90
C ALA A 91 5.07 -2.77 -10.55
N GLU A 92 3.79 -3.06 -10.84
CA GLU A 92 2.87 -2.05 -11.36
C GLU A 92 2.40 -1.08 -10.29
N PHE A 93 2.21 -1.56 -9.05
CA PHE A 93 1.97 -0.69 -7.90
C PHE A 93 3.08 0.34 -7.74
N LEU A 94 4.36 -0.07 -7.80
CA LEU A 94 5.50 0.84 -7.65
C LEU A 94 5.44 2.00 -8.64
N LYS A 95 5.13 1.73 -9.92
CA LYS A 95 5.03 2.75 -10.96
C LYS A 95 3.92 3.75 -10.66
N SER A 96 2.74 3.26 -10.26
CA SER A 96 1.61 4.13 -9.91
C SER A 96 1.90 4.95 -8.65
N ALA A 97 2.39 4.31 -7.58
CA ALA A 97 2.70 4.95 -6.31
C ALA A 97 3.81 6.01 -6.45
N GLN A 98 4.86 5.71 -7.22
CA GLN A 98 5.93 6.67 -7.50
C GLN A 98 5.38 7.93 -8.17
N HIS A 99 4.52 7.78 -9.19
CA HIS A 99 3.92 8.92 -9.88
C HIS A 99 2.95 9.69 -8.98
N LEU A 100 2.10 9.00 -8.21
CA LEU A 100 1.21 9.62 -7.23
C LEU A 100 1.99 10.48 -6.23
N VAL A 101 2.92 9.85 -5.50
CA VAL A 101 3.61 10.45 -4.35
C VAL A 101 4.58 11.54 -4.76
N LEU A 102 5.30 11.37 -5.88
CA LEU A 102 6.39 12.27 -6.27
C LEU A 102 6.01 13.26 -7.37
N THR A 103 4.81 13.14 -7.95
CA THR A 103 4.39 14.01 -9.06
C THR A 103 2.95 14.49 -8.87
N ALA A 104 1.96 13.58 -8.89
CA ALA A 104 0.56 13.98 -8.94
C ALA A 104 0.10 14.73 -7.68
N TYR A 105 0.37 14.20 -6.48
CA TYR A 105 0.00 14.87 -5.24
C TYR A 105 0.71 16.22 -5.05
N PRO A 106 2.06 16.34 -5.18
CA PRO A 106 2.72 17.64 -5.08
C PRO A 106 2.15 18.70 -6.02
N LEU A 107 1.86 18.32 -7.27
CA LEU A 107 1.30 19.24 -8.27
C LEU A 107 -0.09 19.72 -7.89
N LEU A 108 -0.98 18.79 -7.52
CA LEU A 108 -2.34 19.14 -7.11
C LEU A 108 -2.31 20.00 -5.84
N ALA A 109 -1.46 19.66 -4.89
CA ALA A 109 -1.27 20.39 -3.65
C ALA A 109 -0.84 21.84 -3.91
N ALA A 110 0.12 22.06 -4.81
CA ALA A 110 0.52 23.40 -5.21
C ALA A 110 -0.60 24.20 -5.91
N GLN A 111 -1.41 23.55 -6.75
CA GLN A 111 -2.57 24.20 -7.37
C GLN A 111 -3.58 24.70 -6.32
N CYS A 112 -3.78 23.93 -5.23
CA CYS A 112 -4.68 24.31 -4.14
C CYS A 112 -4.21 25.57 -3.38
N GLN A 113 -2.90 25.75 -3.26
CA GLN A 113 -2.32 26.93 -2.59
C GLN A 113 -2.49 28.19 -3.42
N VAL A 114 -2.30 28.13 -4.74
CA VAL A 114 -2.43 29.29 -5.64
C VAL A 114 -3.85 29.86 -5.58
N VAL A 115 -4.88 29.00 -5.60
CA VAL A 115 -6.29 29.41 -5.50
C VAL A 115 -6.60 30.07 -4.15
N SER A 116 -5.93 29.64 -3.08
CA SER A 116 -6.13 30.21 -1.73
C SER A 116 -5.53 31.62 -1.60
N LEU A 117 -4.43 31.92 -2.31
CA LEU A 117 -3.80 33.25 -2.28
C LEU A 117 -4.57 34.27 -3.11
N THR A 118 -5.02 33.89 -4.31
CA THR A 118 -5.75 34.81 -5.21
C THR A 118 -7.12 35.22 -4.68
N SER A 119 -7.79 34.34 -3.94
CA SER A 119 -9.07 34.65 -3.29
C SER A 119 -8.93 35.65 -2.13
N SER A 120 -7.74 35.81 -1.56
CA SER A 120 -7.50 36.72 -0.44
C SER A 120 -7.03 38.13 -0.82
N SER A 121 -6.66 38.38 -2.09
CA SER A 121 -5.94 39.61 -2.49
C SER A 121 -6.64 40.50 -3.54
N MET A 122 -7.95 40.36 -3.77
CA MET A 122 -8.64 41.18 -4.79
C MET A 122 -9.44 42.34 -4.16
N PRO A 123 -8.93 43.59 -4.22
CA PRO A 123 -9.80 44.76 -4.36
C PRO A 123 -10.43 44.75 -5.77
N ALA A 124 -11.71 45.07 -5.86
CA ALA A 124 -12.50 45.07 -7.09
C ALA A 124 -11.88 45.96 -8.17
N ALA A 125 -11.20 45.36 -9.16
CA ALA A 125 -10.79 46.02 -10.38
C ALA A 125 -11.11 45.10 -11.57
N GLU A 126 -12.16 45.47 -12.31
CA GLU A 126 -12.63 44.80 -13.50
C GLU A 126 -11.60 44.94 -14.63
N GLY A 127 -11.06 43.83 -15.14
CA GLY A 127 -10.30 43.87 -16.39
C GLY A 127 -9.41 42.67 -16.68
N SER A 128 -9.89 41.79 -17.56
CA SER A 128 -9.11 40.84 -18.38
C SER A 128 -8.72 39.49 -17.76
N ALA A 129 -9.48 38.45 -18.14
CA ALA A 129 -9.24 37.05 -17.79
C ALA A 129 -8.43 36.34 -18.89
N ALA A 130 -7.10 36.27 -18.74
CA ALA A 130 -6.25 35.36 -19.49
C ALA A 130 -5.85 34.19 -18.59
N ALA A 131 -6.33 32.98 -18.91
CA ALA A 131 -6.07 31.77 -18.13
C ALA A 131 -4.59 31.35 -18.22
N VAL A 132 -3.79 31.75 -17.22
CA VAL A 132 -2.39 31.31 -17.07
C VAL A 132 -2.40 29.84 -16.63
N ARG A 133 -2.06 28.93 -17.54
CA ARG A 133 -1.81 27.53 -17.19
C ARG A 133 -0.46 27.44 -16.47
N PRO A 134 -0.37 26.83 -15.27
CA PRO A 134 0.90 26.57 -14.64
C PRO A 134 1.71 25.60 -15.51
N SER A 135 2.81 26.07 -16.08
CA SER A 135 3.71 25.24 -16.87
C SER A 135 4.48 24.27 -15.96
N VAL A 136 4.98 23.16 -16.52
CA VAL A 136 5.80 22.15 -15.82
C VAL A 136 7.04 22.77 -15.13
N GLN A 137 7.49 23.94 -15.57
CA GLN A 137 8.57 24.70 -14.91
C GLN A 137 8.17 25.23 -13.52
N LEU A 138 6.90 25.56 -13.31
CA LEU A 138 6.39 26.02 -12.02
C LEU A 138 6.48 24.90 -10.98
N ALA A 139 6.27 23.63 -11.38
CA ALA A 139 6.37 22.47 -10.49
C ALA A 139 7.78 22.28 -9.91
N ASN A 140 8.81 22.51 -10.73
CA ASN A 140 10.20 22.47 -10.29
C ASN A 140 10.57 23.67 -9.40
N GLN A 141 9.93 24.82 -9.60
CA GLN A 141 10.07 25.98 -8.71
C GLN A 141 9.28 25.83 -7.40
N LEU A 142 8.13 25.16 -7.41
CA LEU A 142 7.28 24.96 -6.23
C LEU A 142 7.86 23.94 -5.24
N GLN A 143 8.82 23.10 -5.65
CA GLN A 143 9.58 22.25 -4.72
C GLN A 143 10.39 23.04 -3.68
N SER A 144 10.65 24.34 -3.89
CA SER A 144 11.34 25.20 -2.92
C SER A 144 10.41 26.03 -2.02
N LEU A 145 9.09 25.99 -2.25
CA LEU A 145 8.12 26.76 -1.45
C LEU A 145 7.61 25.93 -0.26
N SER A 146 7.76 26.50 0.95
CA SER A 146 7.40 25.88 2.23
C SER A 146 5.91 25.52 2.29
N TRP A 147 5.62 24.23 2.51
CA TRP A 147 4.29 23.62 2.53
C TRP A 147 3.56 23.73 3.89
N GLU A 148 4.08 24.50 4.85
CA GLU A 148 3.66 24.44 6.27
C GLU A 148 2.19 24.86 6.52
N GLY A 149 1.56 25.64 5.63
CA GLY A 149 0.21 26.20 5.86
C GLY A 149 -0.97 25.26 5.61
N ALA A 150 -0.84 24.24 4.74
CA ALA A 150 -1.97 23.37 4.35
C ALA A 150 -2.14 22.16 5.27
N ALA A 151 -1.05 21.65 5.86
CA ALA A 151 -1.08 20.50 6.76
C ALA A 151 -1.61 20.86 8.17
N ALA A 152 -1.51 22.13 8.58
CA ALA A 152 -1.99 22.61 9.88
C ALA A 152 -3.54 22.63 10.00
N ARG A 153 -4.28 22.35 8.93
CA ARG A 153 -5.76 22.29 8.94
C ARG A 153 -6.33 20.88 9.10
N TYR A 154 -5.50 19.89 9.43
CA TYR A 154 -5.93 18.53 9.76
C TYR A 154 -6.33 18.36 11.24
N ASP A 155 -6.61 19.45 11.95
CA ASP A 155 -7.11 19.39 13.32
C ASP A 155 -8.64 19.23 13.32
N ASP A 156 -9.11 18.28 14.10
CA ASP A 156 -10.44 17.65 14.14
C ASP A 156 -11.52 18.59 14.72
N GLY A 157 -11.61 19.79 14.16
CA GLY A 157 -12.56 20.82 14.56
C GLY A 157 -13.87 20.68 13.80
N ALA A 158 -14.84 19.99 14.40
CA ALA A 158 -16.24 19.98 13.99
C ALA A 158 -16.81 21.42 13.99
N SER A 159 -16.69 22.12 12.87
CA SER A 159 -17.24 23.45 12.67
C SER A 159 -18.70 23.34 12.21
N GLU A 160 -19.62 23.27 13.17
CA GLU A 160 -21.05 23.46 12.96
C GLU A 160 -21.31 24.93 12.59
N GLY A 161 -21.84 25.20 11.39
CA GLY A 161 -22.44 26.51 11.08
C GLY A 161 -22.10 27.18 9.74
N VAL A 162 -21.30 26.59 8.85
CA VAL A 162 -21.00 27.21 7.54
C VAL A 162 -22.12 26.90 6.52
N PRO A 163 -22.74 27.92 5.88
CA PRO A 163 -23.80 27.73 4.88
C PRO A 163 -23.31 26.90 3.65
N PRO A 164 -24.20 26.13 3.01
CA PRO A 164 -23.83 25.09 2.05
C PRO A 164 -23.21 25.58 0.74
N ASP A 165 -23.41 26.85 0.36
CA ASP A 165 -23.10 27.30 -1.01
C ASP A 165 -21.65 27.79 -1.23
N GLU A 166 -20.89 28.10 -0.17
CA GLU A 166 -19.46 28.49 -0.27
C GLU A 166 -18.47 27.37 0.04
N ARG A 167 -18.94 26.15 0.35
CA ARG A 167 -18.08 24.96 0.55
C ARG A 167 -17.49 24.39 -0.75
N SER A 168 -17.65 25.08 -1.88
CA SER A 168 -17.77 24.42 -3.18
C SER A 168 -16.47 23.90 -3.82
N ASN A 169 -15.28 24.43 -3.50
CA ASN A 169 -14.02 23.96 -4.11
C ASN A 169 -12.88 23.65 -3.12
N GLY A 170 -12.77 24.37 -2.01
CA GLY A 170 -11.70 24.14 -1.03
C GLY A 170 -11.77 22.77 -0.35
N GLY A 171 -12.99 22.29 -0.06
CA GLY A 171 -13.20 20.98 0.59
C GLY A 171 -12.92 19.79 -0.33
N ARG A 172 -13.17 19.92 -1.64
CA ARG A 172 -12.93 18.84 -2.61
C ARG A 172 -11.45 18.52 -2.74
N ASN A 173 -10.64 19.56 -2.88
CA ASN A 173 -9.18 19.44 -2.94
C ASN A 173 -8.57 18.79 -1.70
N ALA A 174 -9.06 19.15 -0.50
CA ALA A 174 -8.61 18.54 0.74
C ALA A 174 -8.90 17.04 0.80
N ALA A 175 -10.08 16.62 0.31
CA ALA A 175 -10.47 15.21 0.24
C ALA A 175 -9.58 14.41 -0.72
N VAL A 176 -9.19 14.99 -1.86
CA VAL A 176 -8.31 14.31 -2.84
C VAL A 176 -6.90 14.11 -2.29
N LEU A 177 -6.39 15.06 -1.51
CA LEU A 177 -5.06 14.95 -0.88
C LEU A 177 -5.05 14.06 0.38
N ALA A 178 -6.21 13.60 0.86
CA ALA A 178 -6.33 12.88 2.12
C ALA A 178 -5.59 11.53 2.13
N ARG A 179 -5.42 10.89 0.98
CA ARG A 179 -4.69 9.62 0.86
C ARG A 179 -3.19 9.77 0.61
N TRP A 180 -2.68 11.00 0.49
CA TRP A 180 -1.25 11.21 0.25
C TRP A 180 -0.35 10.59 1.34
N PRO A 181 -0.63 10.73 2.66
CA PRO A 181 0.15 10.05 3.69
C PRO A 181 0.12 8.52 3.56
N GLU A 182 -1.05 7.94 3.26
CA GLU A 182 -1.21 6.49 3.07
C GLU A 182 -0.31 5.98 1.95
N PHE A 183 -0.36 6.60 0.77
CA PHE A 183 0.47 6.19 -0.37
C PHE A 183 1.95 6.49 -0.16
N ALA A 184 2.30 7.57 0.56
CA ALA A 184 3.69 7.83 0.92
C ALA A 184 4.26 6.73 1.83
N GLY A 185 3.52 6.32 2.87
CA GLY A 185 3.89 5.21 3.74
C GLY A 185 3.98 3.88 2.98
N ALA A 186 3.00 3.60 2.12
CA ALA A 186 2.97 2.42 1.26
C ALA A 186 4.17 2.36 0.29
N PHE A 187 4.53 3.49 -0.31
CA PHE A 187 5.66 3.61 -1.22
C PHE A 187 7.00 3.38 -0.49
N LEU A 188 7.15 3.86 0.75
CA LEU A 188 8.31 3.54 1.58
C LEU A 188 8.36 2.04 1.95
N LEU A 189 7.23 1.46 2.35
CA LEU A 189 7.12 0.04 2.68
C LEU A 189 7.51 -0.86 1.50
N TYR A 190 7.26 -0.44 0.26
CA TYR A 190 7.69 -1.18 -0.91
C TYR A 190 9.20 -1.49 -0.86
N PHE A 191 10.03 -0.47 -0.67
CA PHE A 191 11.50 -0.60 -0.65
C PHE A 191 12.03 -1.41 0.54
N VAL A 192 11.21 -1.59 1.57
CA VAL A 192 11.55 -2.35 2.78
C VAL A 192 11.16 -3.82 2.65
N CYS A 193 9.98 -4.11 2.09
CA CYS A 193 9.35 -5.42 2.22
C CYS A 193 9.27 -6.23 0.92
N ILE A 194 9.30 -5.58 -0.25
CA ILE A 194 9.14 -6.27 -1.53
C ILE A 194 10.48 -6.78 -2.09
N PRO A 195 11.56 -5.97 -2.16
CA PRO A 195 12.87 -6.49 -2.51
C PRO A 195 13.34 -7.57 -1.51
N PRO A 196 14.18 -8.53 -1.95
CA PRO A 196 14.73 -9.55 -1.06
C PRO A 196 15.55 -8.92 0.08
N THR A 197 16.33 -7.89 -0.27
CA THR A 197 17.13 -7.08 0.65
C THR A 197 16.54 -5.67 0.76
N PRO A 198 16.31 -5.15 1.98
CA PRO A 198 15.80 -3.79 2.15
C PRO A 198 16.71 -2.74 1.51
N GLN A 199 16.13 -1.84 0.74
CA GLN A 199 16.87 -0.80 0.02
C GLN A 199 16.88 0.51 0.82
N SER A 200 17.72 0.58 1.86
CA SER A 200 17.78 1.74 2.78
C SER A 200 18.09 3.07 2.07
N MET A 201 18.90 3.05 1.02
CA MET A 201 19.23 4.24 0.24
C MET A 201 18.01 4.80 -0.51
N ASP A 202 17.16 3.92 -1.04
CA ASP A 202 15.93 4.33 -1.71
C ASP A 202 14.92 4.89 -0.71
N VAL A 203 14.78 4.28 0.46
CA VAL A 203 13.98 4.82 1.58
C VAL A 203 14.43 6.24 1.95
N ALA A 204 15.73 6.46 2.14
CA ALA A 204 16.28 7.78 2.45
C ALA A 204 16.12 8.78 1.29
N SER A 205 16.24 8.32 0.03
CA SER A 205 16.00 9.13 -1.16
C SER A 205 14.55 9.61 -1.24
N VAL A 206 13.60 8.70 -1.01
CA VAL A 206 12.17 9.03 -1.00
C VAL A 206 11.85 10.00 0.14
N LEU A 207 12.30 9.72 1.37
CA LEU A 207 12.04 10.59 2.53
C LEU A 207 12.53 12.02 2.30
N ARG A 208 13.73 12.19 1.72
CA ARG A 208 14.27 13.53 1.38
C ARG A 208 13.42 14.30 0.38
N ARG A 209 12.65 13.60 -0.45
CA ARG A 209 11.76 14.21 -1.46
C ARG A 209 10.35 14.46 -0.94
N LEU A 210 9.98 13.90 0.22
CA LEU A 210 8.68 14.13 0.82
C LEU A 210 8.67 15.47 1.58
N PRO A 211 7.58 16.25 1.50
CA PRO A 211 7.34 17.40 2.38
C PRO A 211 7.52 17.04 3.86
N HIS A 212 8.07 17.96 4.66
CA HIS A 212 8.32 17.74 6.09
C HIS A 212 7.05 17.42 6.89
N SER A 213 5.89 17.96 6.51
CA SER A 213 4.61 17.61 7.13
C SER A 213 4.28 16.12 6.97
N LEU A 214 4.48 15.57 5.77
CA LEU A 214 4.24 14.15 5.49
C LEU A 214 5.23 13.24 6.19
N GLN A 215 6.47 13.68 6.40
CA GLN A 215 7.47 12.91 7.15
C GLN A 215 7.04 12.65 8.60
N ARG A 216 6.17 13.52 9.16
CA ARG A 216 5.65 13.41 10.53
C ARG A 216 4.31 12.67 10.61
N CYS A 217 3.71 12.30 9.49
CA CYS A 217 2.44 11.58 9.46
C CYS A 217 2.59 10.15 10.01
N PRO A 218 1.54 9.60 10.64
CA PRO A 218 1.57 8.28 11.27
C PRO A 218 1.86 7.16 10.26
N GLU A 219 1.48 7.29 9.00
CA GLU A 219 1.71 6.31 7.94
C GLU A 219 3.19 6.20 7.56
N VAL A 220 3.90 7.33 7.53
CA VAL A 220 5.35 7.37 7.29
C VAL A 220 6.09 6.87 8.53
N ALA A 221 5.68 7.27 9.73
CA ALA A 221 6.24 6.76 10.99
C ALA A 221 6.05 5.23 11.13
N PHE A 222 4.91 4.71 10.68
CA PHE A 222 4.64 3.27 10.60
C PHE A 222 5.62 2.57 9.65
N ALA A 223 5.81 3.11 8.45
CA ALA A 223 6.76 2.55 7.47
C ALA A 223 8.20 2.53 8.01
N LEU A 224 8.61 3.59 8.71
CA LEU A 224 9.92 3.67 9.38
C LEU A 224 10.06 2.68 10.53
N SER A 225 9.00 2.45 11.31
CA SER A 225 8.97 1.46 12.38
C SER A 225 9.16 0.04 11.81
N ILE A 226 8.48 -0.28 10.70
CA ILE A 226 8.69 -1.52 9.97
C ILE A 226 10.14 -1.61 9.44
N HIS A 227 10.67 -0.53 8.86
CA HIS A 227 12.06 -0.50 8.38
C HIS A 227 13.05 -0.86 9.50
N LEU A 228 12.89 -0.26 10.67
CA LEU A 228 13.73 -0.54 11.83
C LEU A 228 13.57 -2.00 12.29
N ALA A 229 12.35 -2.50 12.40
CA ALA A 229 12.07 -3.89 12.80
C ALA A 229 12.69 -4.89 11.82
N VAL A 230 12.58 -4.66 10.51
CA VAL A 230 13.18 -5.52 9.48
C VAL A 230 14.70 -5.49 9.55
N ARG A 231 15.29 -4.30 9.72
CA ARG A 231 16.75 -4.12 9.79
C ARG A 231 17.36 -4.78 11.03
N THR A 232 16.67 -4.71 12.17
CA THR A 232 17.10 -5.30 13.45
C THR A 232 16.66 -6.76 13.62
N ARG A 233 15.91 -7.30 12.65
CA ARG A 233 15.27 -8.63 12.73
C ARG A 233 14.35 -8.79 13.96
N ASP A 234 13.78 -7.68 14.45
CA ASP A 234 12.78 -7.71 15.52
C ASP A 234 11.43 -8.19 14.96
N CYS A 235 11.26 -9.51 14.95
CA CYS A 235 10.06 -10.16 14.43
C CYS A 235 8.82 -9.80 15.26
N ALA A 236 8.97 -9.56 16.57
CA ALA A 236 7.86 -9.19 17.44
C ALA A 236 7.34 -7.78 17.13
N ALA A 237 8.25 -6.81 16.97
CA ALA A 237 7.87 -5.46 16.52
C ALA A 237 7.23 -5.48 15.14
N PHE A 238 7.77 -6.26 14.20
CA PHE A 238 7.16 -6.41 12.87
C PHE A 238 5.73 -6.93 12.94
N LEU A 239 5.50 -8.03 13.68
CA LEU A 239 4.16 -8.63 13.81
C LEU A 239 3.18 -7.67 14.51
N ARG A 240 3.60 -6.99 15.57
CA ARG A 240 2.78 -5.94 16.22
C ARG A 240 2.39 -4.85 15.22
N CYS A 241 3.33 -4.34 14.43
CA CYS A 241 3.04 -3.36 13.40
C CYS A 241 2.09 -3.92 12.33
N TYR A 242 2.33 -5.14 11.85
CA TYR A 242 1.45 -5.80 10.87
C TYR A 242 0.00 -5.88 11.35
N SER A 243 -0.25 -6.19 12.63
CA SER A 243 -1.62 -6.25 13.19
C SER A 243 -2.35 -4.91 13.21
N ARG A 244 -1.61 -3.79 13.27
CA ARG A 244 -2.15 -2.42 13.35
C ARG A 244 -2.22 -1.72 11.99
N GLY A 245 -1.58 -2.28 10.97
CA GLY A 245 -1.47 -1.63 9.67
C GLY A 245 -2.81 -1.53 8.92
N SER A 246 -2.96 -0.48 8.11
CA SER A 246 -4.06 -0.36 7.16
C SER A 246 -4.06 -1.54 6.18
N TRP A 247 -5.14 -1.72 5.42
CA TRP A 247 -5.20 -2.80 4.45
C TRP A 247 -4.11 -2.65 3.36
N VAL A 248 -3.82 -1.42 2.92
CA VAL A 248 -2.74 -1.09 1.96
C VAL A 248 -1.39 -1.52 2.52
N GLN A 249 -1.10 -1.10 3.75
CA GLN A 249 0.14 -1.44 4.43
C GLN A 249 0.29 -2.96 4.58
N ARG A 250 -0.74 -3.65 5.09
CA ARG A 250 -0.75 -5.12 5.25
C ARG A 250 -0.56 -5.85 3.93
N ALA A 251 -1.14 -5.37 2.84
CA ALA A 251 -0.96 -5.95 1.50
C ALA A 251 0.52 -5.94 1.06
N ILE A 252 1.24 -4.85 1.36
CA ILE A 252 2.68 -4.71 1.04
C ILE A 252 3.57 -5.48 2.01
N LEU A 253 3.17 -5.59 3.29
CA LEU A 253 3.90 -6.38 4.28
C LEU A 253 3.76 -7.89 4.05
N GLN A 254 2.70 -8.33 3.36
CA GLN A 254 2.35 -9.74 3.19
C GLN A 254 3.49 -10.63 2.66
N PRO A 255 4.27 -10.24 1.63
CA PRO A 255 5.37 -11.06 1.13
C PRO A 255 6.47 -11.29 2.18
N LYS A 256 6.68 -10.32 3.09
CA LYS A 256 7.69 -10.40 4.16
C LYS A 256 7.19 -11.13 5.41
N LEU A 257 5.87 -11.23 5.58
CA LEU A 257 5.24 -11.78 6.79
C LEU A 257 5.67 -13.22 7.08
N GLN A 258 5.77 -14.06 6.06
CA GLN A 258 6.16 -15.46 6.24
C GLN A 258 7.60 -15.57 6.77
N GLN A 259 8.54 -14.82 6.20
CA GLN A 259 9.91 -14.76 6.66
C GLN A 259 9.99 -14.30 8.14
N MET A 260 9.19 -13.32 8.53
CA MET A 260 9.16 -12.82 9.92
C MET A 260 8.55 -13.81 10.90
N ARG A 261 7.51 -14.56 10.48
CA ARG A 261 6.92 -15.62 11.30
C ARG A 261 7.89 -16.76 11.55
N GLU A 262 8.65 -17.15 10.54
CA GLU A 262 9.68 -18.18 10.68
C GLU A 262 10.80 -17.73 11.63
N GLY A 263 11.30 -16.49 11.48
CA GLY A 263 12.28 -15.93 12.41
C GLY A 263 11.76 -15.85 13.85
N ALA A 264 10.49 -15.48 14.03
CA ALA A 264 9.84 -15.50 15.35
C ALA A 264 9.76 -16.94 15.91
N MET A 265 9.40 -17.93 15.09
CA MET A 265 9.32 -19.33 15.51
C MET A 265 10.70 -19.88 15.91
N GLU A 266 11.77 -19.50 15.21
CA GLU A 266 13.13 -19.84 15.60
C GLU A 266 13.46 -19.31 17.00
N VAL A 267 13.16 -18.03 17.29
CA VAL A 267 13.36 -17.43 18.61
C VAL A 267 12.51 -18.13 19.67
N LEU A 268 11.23 -18.40 19.40
CA LEU A 268 10.34 -19.10 20.33
C LEU A 268 10.85 -20.52 20.65
N SER A 269 11.31 -21.25 19.63
CA SER A 269 11.84 -22.60 19.79
C SER A 269 13.14 -22.66 20.61
N ALA A 270 13.89 -21.55 20.64
CA ALA A 270 15.10 -21.41 21.45
C ALA A 270 14.77 -20.98 22.88
N ALA A 271 13.77 -20.12 23.06
CA ALA A 271 13.40 -19.53 24.34
C ALA A 271 12.53 -20.44 25.22
N TYR A 272 11.70 -21.29 24.62
CA TYR A 272 10.73 -22.12 25.33
C TYR A 272 11.03 -23.61 25.18
N ARG A 273 10.89 -24.37 26.27
CA ARG A 273 10.93 -25.84 26.23
C ARG A 273 9.66 -26.42 25.62
N SER A 274 8.51 -25.85 26.00
CA SER A 274 7.19 -26.19 25.48
C SER A 274 6.33 -24.94 25.31
N LEU A 275 5.42 -24.94 24.35
CA LEU A 275 4.52 -23.83 24.06
C LEU A 275 3.18 -24.37 23.54
N SER A 276 2.06 -23.88 24.05
CA SER A 276 0.76 -24.30 23.51
C SER A 276 0.60 -23.84 22.05
N CYS A 277 -0.04 -24.67 21.22
CA CYS A 277 -0.29 -24.32 19.82
C CYS A 277 -1.15 -23.05 19.69
N ALA A 278 -2.10 -22.85 20.61
CA ALA A 278 -2.91 -21.63 20.67
C ALA A 278 -2.05 -20.37 20.90
N ALA A 279 -1.13 -20.41 21.87
CA ALA A 279 -0.24 -19.28 22.14
C ALA A 279 0.72 -19.02 20.97
N ALA A 280 1.30 -20.06 20.39
CA ALA A 280 2.16 -19.94 19.21
C ALA A 280 1.42 -19.28 18.03
N ARG A 281 0.18 -19.69 17.77
CA ARG A 281 -0.67 -19.11 16.71
C ARG A 281 -1.00 -17.65 16.97
N GLN A 282 -1.34 -17.30 18.21
CA GLN A 282 -1.62 -15.92 18.59
C GLN A 282 -0.39 -15.03 18.41
N LEU A 283 0.78 -15.48 18.87
CA LEU A 283 2.04 -14.74 18.76
C LEU A 283 2.46 -14.54 17.30
N LEU A 284 2.23 -15.54 16.44
CA LEU A 284 2.55 -15.50 15.00
C LEU A 284 1.47 -14.83 14.15
N LEU A 285 0.38 -14.35 14.76
CA LEU A 285 -0.78 -13.78 14.07
C LEU A 285 -1.33 -14.72 12.99
N LEU A 286 -1.42 -16.01 13.27
CA LEU A 286 -2.03 -16.98 12.37
C LEU A 286 -3.56 -16.84 12.40
N PRO A 287 -4.24 -16.91 11.23
CA PRO A 287 -5.68 -16.72 11.18
C PRO A 287 -6.40 -17.75 12.06
N PRO A 288 -7.41 -17.35 12.86
CA PRO A 288 -8.05 -18.26 13.80
C PRO A 288 -8.94 -19.31 13.13
N GLY A 289 -9.55 -18.99 11.98
CA GLY A 289 -10.63 -19.78 11.35
C GLY A 289 -10.29 -20.47 10.01
N GLY A 290 -9.03 -20.81 9.76
CA GLY A 290 -8.70 -21.65 8.59
C GLY A 290 -9.26 -23.07 8.76
N PRO A 291 -9.61 -23.79 7.67
CA PRO A 291 -10.14 -25.16 7.73
C PRO A 291 -9.16 -26.17 8.33
N ALA A 292 -7.89 -25.78 8.52
CA ALA A 292 -6.87 -26.61 9.14
C ALA A 292 -5.83 -25.70 9.81
N PRO A 293 -6.12 -25.15 11.00
CA PRO A 293 -5.26 -24.17 11.66
C PRO A 293 -3.84 -24.69 11.96
N GLU A 294 -3.73 -25.99 12.16
CA GLU A 294 -2.48 -26.69 12.40
C GLU A 294 -1.59 -26.74 11.16
N ARG A 295 -2.16 -26.69 9.95
CA ARG A 295 -1.38 -26.74 8.70
C ARG A 295 -0.49 -25.53 8.53
N ASP A 296 -0.95 -24.34 8.90
CA ASP A 296 -0.14 -23.11 8.79
C ASP A 296 1.03 -23.14 9.77
N LEU A 297 0.78 -23.58 11.00
CA LEU A 297 1.82 -23.74 12.02
C LEU A 297 2.82 -24.83 11.63
N ALA A 298 2.32 -25.97 11.14
CA ALA A 298 3.14 -27.07 10.63
C ALA A 298 3.99 -26.63 9.42
N ALA A 299 3.45 -25.80 8.53
CA ALA A 299 4.19 -25.27 7.38
C ALA A 299 5.36 -24.37 7.82
N ILE A 300 5.16 -23.51 8.83
CA ILE A 300 6.22 -22.68 9.41
C ILE A 300 7.28 -23.54 10.08
N LEU A 301 6.88 -24.50 10.92
CA LEU A 301 7.80 -25.41 11.59
C LEU A 301 8.61 -26.23 10.59
N LYS A 302 7.97 -26.70 9.51
CA LYS A 302 8.64 -27.40 8.41
C LYS A 302 9.66 -26.50 7.71
N ALA A 303 9.30 -25.27 7.36
CA ALA A 303 10.23 -24.33 6.73
C ALA A 303 11.46 -24.04 7.62
N CYS A 304 11.27 -23.92 8.93
CA CYS A 304 12.37 -23.79 9.89
C CYS A 304 13.23 -25.08 9.97
N ALA A 305 12.60 -26.25 9.96
CA ALA A 305 13.27 -27.54 9.99
C ALA A 305 14.12 -27.78 8.73
N ASP A 306 13.59 -27.44 7.55
CA ASP A 306 14.27 -27.56 6.25
C ASP A 306 15.52 -26.65 6.18
N ARG A 307 15.57 -25.58 6.98
CA ARG A 307 16.77 -24.73 7.17
C ARG A 307 17.73 -25.22 8.26
N GLY A 308 17.49 -26.39 8.84
CA GLY A 308 18.35 -27.03 9.82
C GLY A 308 17.98 -26.78 11.28
N SER A 309 16.80 -26.21 11.58
CA SER A 309 16.37 -26.05 12.98
C SER A 309 15.89 -27.39 13.57
N GLY A 310 16.78 -28.07 14.30
CA GLY A 310 16.46 -29.33 14.99
C GLY A 310 15.37 -29.19 16.07
N CYS A 311 15.21 -28.01 16.67
CA CYS A 311 14.09 -27.74 17.59
C CYS A 311 12.75 -27.67 16.83
N ALA A 312 12.71 -27.04 15.66
CA ALA A 312 11.50 -26.97 14.85
C ALA A 312 11.09 -28.33 14.29
N ALA A 313 12.05 -29.15 13.87
CA ALA A 313 11.79 -30.53 13.40
C ALA A 313 11.10 -31.38 14.49
N ARG A 314 11.57 -31.28 15.74
CA ARG A 314 10.97 -31.99 16.88
C ARG A 314 9.56 -31.47 17.20
N ALA A 315 9.38 -30.16 17.23
CA ALA A 315 8.07 -29.56 17.43
C ALA A 315 7.07 -29.98 16.34
N LEU A 316 7.53 -30.08 15.08
CA LEU A 316 6.72 -30.59 13.97
C LEU A 316 6.29 -32.04 14.19
N SER A 317 7.21 -32.92 14.63
CA SER A 317 6.87 -34.31 14.97
C SER A 317 5.85 -34.37 16.10
N SER A 318 6.02 -33.56 17.17
CA SER A 318 5.07 -33.51 18.28
C SER A 318 3.66 -33.09 17.84
N LEU A 319 3.57 -32.13 16.91
CA LEU A 319 2.32 -31.66 16.35
C LEU A 319 1.62 -32.75 15.50
N GLN A 320 2.40 -33.54 14.76
CA GLN A 320 1.87 -34.62 13.91
C GLN A 320 1.38 -35.84 14.70
N THR A 321 1.94 -36.10 15.88
CA THR A 321 1.58 -37.24 16.74
C THR A 321 0.46 -36.93 17.73
N ALA A 322 0.08 -35.66 17.89
CA ALA A 322 -0.91 -35.25 18.88
C ALA A 322 -2.31 -35.75 18.51
N GLU A 323 -3.02 -36.34 19.47
CA GLU A 323 -4.43 -36.69 19.28
C GLU A 323 -5.28 -35.42 19.12
N PRO A 324 -6.28 -35.42 18.22
CA PRO A 324 -7.10 -34.24 17.94
C PRO A 324 -7.97 -33.78 19.12
N SER A 325 -8.11 -34.58 20.17
CA SER A 325 -8.94 -34.31 21.36
C SER A 325 -8.21 -33.55 22.48
N ALA A 326 -6.88 -33.54 22.49
CA ALA A 326 -6.07 -32.96 23.56
C ALA A 326 -5.58 -31.54 23.23
N PRO A 327 -5.37 -30.66 24.25
CA PRO A 327 -4.73 -29.37 24.03
C PRO A 327 -3.31 -29.60 23.47
N GLN A 328 -3.10 -29.24 22.21
CA GLN A 328 -1.84 -29.47 21.53
C GLN A 328 -0.73 -28.56 22.09
N VAL A 329 0.36 -29.18 22.53
CA VAL A 329 1.56 -28.51 23.04
C VAL A 329 2.72 -28.83 22.12
N LEU A 330 3.39 -27.79 21.61
CA LEU A 330 4.65 -27.91 20.89
C LEU A 330 5.78 -28.17 21.89
N VAL A 331 6.61 -29.18 21.62
CA VAL A 331 7.78 -29.51 22.45
C VAL A 331 9.06 -29.26 21.65
N PHE A 332 9.91 -28.34 22.12
CA PHE A 332 11.13 -27.92 21.41
C PHE A 332 12.43 -28.54 21.96
N ARG A 333 12.49 -28.87 23.27
CA ARG A 333 13.66 -29.48 23.93
C ARG A 333 13.25 -30.58 24.93
N SER A 334 14.05 -31.65 24.98
CA SER A 334 14.10 -32.63 26.07
C SER A 334 14.97 -32.09 27.20
#